data_AF-A0A7Z8R0R9-F1
#
_entry.id   AF-A0A7Z8R0R9-F1
#
_cell.length_a   1.000
_cell.length_b   1.000
_cell.length_c   1.000
_cell.angle_alpha   90.00
_cell.angle_beta   90.00
_cell.angle_gamma   90.00
#
_symmetry.space_group_name_H-M   'P 1'
#
loop_
_entity.id
_entity.type
_entity.pdbx_description
1 polymer ?
#
loop_
_entity_poly.entity_id
_entity_poly.type
_entity_poly.pdbx_seq_one_letter_code
_entity_poly.pdbx_strand_id
1 'polypeptide(L)'
;MTGAVLDKEGPVLEGEIKVADSAGKVVATTRLENSKNYRVEIPAGTTLPIVLTANPEGSSNKLRAVIISSAISKYDITPLTTKIAKQAKELGGYTYANLVMAAGSTVNVPDANKTSTGFRGDPTKQYGGWH
;
A
#
# COMPACT_ATOMS: atom_id res chain seq x y z
N MET A 1 7.30 15.24 -8.91
CA MET A 1 6.22 14.28 -8.65
C MET A 1 5.29 14.83 -7.58
N THR A 2 3.99 14.58 -7.67
CA THR A 2 2.98 15.07 -6.73
C THR A 2 1.95 13.99 -6.38
N GLY A 3 1.15 14.22 -5.34
CA GLY A 3 0.03 13.35 -4.98
C GLY A 3 -0.57 13.75 -3.65
N ALA A 4 -1.60 13.03 -3.22
CA ALA A 4 -2.20 13.17 -1.91
C ALA A 4 -1.90 11.96 -1.00
N VAL A 5 -1.88 12.19 0.31
CA VAL A 5 -1.80 11.14 1.33
C VAL A 5 -3.13 11.02 2.05
N LEU A 6 -3.72 9.84 1.98
CA LEU A 6 -5.01 9.50 2.59
C LEU A 6 -4.81 8.26 3.45
N ASP A 7 -5.24 8.29 4.71
CA ASP A 7 -5.42 7.10 5.53
C ASP A 7 -6.90 6.67 5.52
N LYS A 8 -7.23 5.60 6.25
CA LYS A 8 -8.60 5.11 6.46
C LYS A 8 -9.47 6.14 7.18
N GLU A 9 -8.85 6.94 8.04
CA GLU A 9 -9.51 8.00 8.83
C GLU A 9 -9.73 9.30 8.04
N GLY A 10 -9.07 9.44 6.88
CA GLY A 10 -9.17 10.64 6.04
C GLY A 10 -7.80 11.17 5.61
N PRO A 11 -7.71 12.46 5.22
CA PRO A 11 -6.46 13.06 4.75
C PRO A 11 -5.42 13.14 5.86
N VAL A 12 -4.20 12.72 5.55
CA VAL A 12 -3.03 12.91 6.43
C VAL A 12 -2.46 14.30 6.15
N LEU A 13 -2.43 15.17 7.15
CA LEU A 13 -2.00 16.58 6.98
C LEU A 13 -0.56 16.82 7.44
N GLU A 14 -0.03 15.95 8.29
CA GLU A 14 1.31 16.08 8.88
C GLU A 14 2.04 14.74 8.83
N GLY A 15 3.33 14.77 8.52
CA GLY A 15 4.15 13.57 8.43
C GLY A 15 5.33 13.68 7.47
N GLU A 16 6.13 12.63 7.42
CA GLU A 16 7.32 12.53 6.56
C GLU A 16 7.07 11.55 5.42
N ILE A 17 7.48 11.91 4.20
CA ILE A 17 7.42 11.04 3.02
C ILE A 17 8.83 10.75 2.55
N LYS A 18 9.19 9.48 2.53
CA LYS A 18 10.46 8.97 2.01
C LYS A 18 10.26 8.34 0.66
N VAL A 19 11.19 8.62 -0.25
CA VAL A 19 11.29 7.94 -1.54
C VAL A 19 12.54 7.08 -1.52
N ALA A 20 12.37 5.77 -1.70
CA ALA A 20 13.47 4.83 -1.84
C ALA A 20 13.50 4.22 -3.24
N ASP A 21 14.69 3.96 -3.78
CA ASP A 21 14.85 3.21 -5.03
C ASP A 21 14.76 1.68 -4.80
N SER A 22 14.94 0.91 -5.88
CA SER A 22 14.82 -0.55 -5.85
C SER A 22 15.82 -1.26 -4.92
N ALA A 23 16.98 -0.65 -4.66
CA ALA A 23 17.97 -1.11 -3.69
C ALA A 23 17.63 -0.70 -2.24
N GLY A 24 16.55 0.05 -2.03
CA GLY A 24 16.13 0.53 -0.71
C GLY A 24 16.87 1.76 -0.22
N LYS A 25 17.72 2.37 -1.05
CA LYS A 25 18.38 3.64 -0.72
C LYS A 25 17.38 4.77 -0.85
N VAL A 26 17.35 5.65 0.16
CA VAL A 26 16.51 6.86 0.14
C VAL A 26 17.12 7.87 -0.83
N VAL A 27 16.37 8.22 -1.88
CA VAL A 27 16.80 9.14 -2.94
C VAL A 27 16.20 10.53 -2.79
N ALA A 28 15.06 10.65 -2.10
CA ALA A 28 14.41 11.91 -1.80
C ALA A 28 13.58 11.79 -0.52
N THR A 29 13.34 12.90 0.16
CA THR A 29 12.45 13.00 1.33
C THR A 29 11.71 14.32 1.25
N THR A 30 10.45 14.34 1.67
CA THR A 30 9.63 15.54 1.79
C THR A 30 8.75 15.43 3.03
N ARG A 31 8.10 16.52 3.44
CA ARG A 31 7.17 16.55 4.58
C ARG A 31 5.80 17.05 4.15
N LEU A 32 4.78 16.60 4.87
CA LEU A 32 3.44 17.17 4.86
C LEU A 32 3.36 18.21 5.97
N GLU A 33 2.97 19.43 5.62
CA GLU A 33 2.85 20.56 6.54
C GLU A 33 1.46 21.18 6.37
N ASN A 34 0.52 20.76 7.22
CA ASN A 34 -0.89 21.18 7.16
C ASN A 34 -1.56 20.98 5.78
N SER A 35 -1.08 20.02 4.98
CA SER A 35 -1.57 19.78 3.63
C SER A 35 -1.51 18.30 3.33
N LYS A 36 -2.60 17.76 2.77
CA LYS A 36 -2.63 16.38 2.29
C LYS A 36 -1.79 16.14 1.04
N ASN A 37 -1.46 17.21 0.33
CA ASN A 37 -0.76 17.12 -0.94
C ASN A 37 0.74 17.21 -0.70
N TYR A 38 1.48 16.27 -1.26
CA TYR A 38 2.94 16.31 -1.27
C TYR A 38 3.47 16.65 -2.66
N ARG A 39 4.68 17.21 -2.65
CA ARG A 39 5.52 17.38 -3.84
C ARG A 39 6.92 16.90 -3.49
N VAL A 40 7.47 16.06 -4.35
CA VAL A 40 8.83 15.54 -4.22
C VAL A 40 9.50 15.51 -5.58
N GLU A 41 10.78 15.87 -5.61
CA GLU A 41 11.62 15.83 -6.79
C GLU A 41 12.43 14.53 -6.76
N ILE A 42 12.23 13.70 -7.78
CA ILE A 42 12.95 12.44 -7.90
C ILE A 42 14.16 12.69 -8.80
N PRO A 43 15.38 12.41 -8.35
CA PRO A 43 16.58 12.56 -9.17
C PRO A 43 16.46 11.78 -10.48
N ALA A 44 16.90 12.38 -11.58
CA ALA A 44 17.03 11.68 -12.86
C ALA A 44 17.98 10.48 -12.72
N GLY A 45 17.68 9.37 -13.38
CA GLY A 45 18.47 8.14 -13.28
C GLY A 45 18.19 7.28 -12.05
N THR A 46 17.18 7.63 -11.23
CA THR A 46 16.72 6.75 -10.14
C THR A 46 16.24 5.41 -10.69
N THR A 47 16.75 4.31 -10.14
CA THR A 47 16.39 2.96 -10.56
C THR A 47 14.99 2.60 -10.08
N LEU A 48 14.13 2.18 -11.02
CA LEU A 48 12.80 1.67 -10.73
C LEU A 48 12.87 0.21 -10.24
N PRO A 49 11.87 -0.26 -9.48
CA PRO A 49 10.76 0.51 -8.89
C PRO A 49 11.20 1.44 -7.76
N ILE A 50 10.50 2.57 -7.62
CA ILE A 50 10.63 3.43 -6.43
C ILE A 50 9.47 3.18 -5.46
N VAL A 51 9.77 3.28 -4.17
CA VAL A 51 8.82 3.06 -3.07
C VAL A 51 8.64 4.37 -2.32
N LEU A 52 7.41 4.86 -2.31
CA LEU A 52 6.99 5.95 -1.45
C LEU A 52 6.54 5.38 -0.11
N THR A 53 7.06 5.93 0.98
CA THR A 53 6.61 5.62 2.34
C THR A 53 6.21 6.91 3.03
N ALA A 54 4.94 7.04 3.38
CA ALA A 54 4.44 8.12 4.23
C ALA A 54 4.38 7.63 5.68
N ASN A 55 4.96 8.41 6.58
CA ASN A 55 4.91 8.26 8.02
C ASN A 55 4.10 9.44 8.57
N PRO A 56 2.79 9.29 8.77
CA PRO A 56 1.96 10.31 9.40
C PRO A 56 2.50 10.68 10.78
N GLU A 57 2.44 11.96 11.15
CA GLU A 57 2.68 12.37 12.53
C GLU A 57 1.49 11.95 13.42
N GLY A 58 1.76 11.48 14.64
CA GLY A 58 0.72 11.01 15.55
C GLY A 58 0.09 9.64 15.21
N SER A 59 0.48 8.99 14.12
CA SER A 59 0.04 7.62 13.78
C SER A 59 1.22 6.69 13.47
N SER A 60 1.16 5.47 14.01
CA SER A 60 2.14 4.42 13.67
C SER A 60 1.83 3.75 12.34
N ASN A 61 0.72 4.10 11.68
CA ASN A 61 0.28 3.45 10.46
C ASN A 61 1.03 4.01 9.24
N LYS A 62 2.11 3.33 8.84
CA LYS A 62 2.89 3.70 7.66
C LYS A 62 2.14 3.34 6.38
N LEU A 63 1.97 4.31 5.50
CA LEU A 63 1.36 4.13 4.19
C LEU A 63 2.43 4.00 3.12
N ARG A 64 2.16 3.20 2.09
CA ARG A 64 3.11 2.92 1.02
C ARG A 64 2.45 2.97 -0.36
N ALA A 65 3.23 3.39 -1.34
CA ALA A 65 2.90 3.28 -2.75
C ALA A 65 4.16 2.89 -3.54
N VAL A 66 3.97 2.16 -4.64
CA VAL A 66 5.06 1.64 -5.47
C VAL A 66 4.86 2.13 -6.89
N ILE A 67 5.93 2.65 -7.48
CA ILE A 67 5.93 3.22 -8.83
C ILE A 67 6.94 2.46 -9.65
N ILE A 68 6.45 1.87 -10.74
CA ILE A 68 7.23 1.09 -11.71
C ILE A 68 7.41 1.82 -13.06
N SER A 69 6.90 3.04 -13.17
CA SER A 69 7.00 3.85 -14.39
C SER A 69 7.17 5.32 -14.06
N SER A 70 8.12 5.98 -14.70
CA SER A 70 8.35 7.43 -14.61
C SER A 70 7.42 8.25 -15.50
N ALA A 71 6.58 7.60 -16.34
CA ALA A 71 5.67 8.28 -17.26
C ALA A 71 4.57 9.06 -16.54
N ILE A 72 4.22 8.66 -15.31
CA ILE A 72 3.18 9.29 -14.51
C ILE A 72 3.87 10.11 -13.43
N SER A 73 3.45 11.36 -13.28
CA SER A 73 4.01 12.29 -12.27
C SER A 73 3.11 12.48 -11.05
N LYS A 74 1.93 11.86 -11.03
CA LYS A 74 0.93 11.97 -9.96
C LYS A 74 0.59 10.61 -9.38
N TYR A 75 0.82 10.42 -8.08
CA TYR A 75 0.48 9.17 -7.38
C TYR A 75 0.00 9.43 -5.97
N ASP A 76 -1.17 8.93 -5.63
CA ASP A 76 -1.70 9.04 -4.28
C ASP A 76 -1.20 7.89 -3.39
N ILE A 77 -0.91 8.21 -2.13
CA ILE A 77 -0.52 7.23 -1.11
C ILE A 77 -1.76 6.95 -0.27
N THR A 78 -2.26 5.72 -0.34
CA THR A 78 -3.53 5.32 0.28
C THR A 78 -3.42 3.95 0.97
N PRO A 79 -4.41 3.54 1.79
CA PRO A 79 -4.42 2.20 2.37
C PRO A 79 -4.49 1.12 1.28
N LEU A 80 -5.16 1.41 0.17
CA LEU A 80 -5.24 0.50 -0.97
C LEU A 80 -3.87 0.29 -1.62
N THR A 81 -3.15 1.37 -1.96
CA THR A 81 -1.80 1.25 -2.53
C THR A 81 -0.83 0.56 -1.56
N THR A 82 -1.05 0.74 -0.26
CA THR A 82 -0.27 0.08 0.80
C THR A 82 -0.53 -1.44 0.79
N LYS A 83 -1.80 -1.86 0.69
CA LYS A 83 -2.18 -3.27 0.56
C LYS A 83 -1.57 -3.89 -0.71
N ILE A 84 -1.66 -3.21 -1.85
CA ILE A 84 -1.07 -3.66 -3.12
C ILE A 84 0.45 -3.81 -2.99
N ALA A 85 1.13 -2.81 -2.43
CA ALA A 85 2.57 -2.87 -2.21
C ALA A 85 2.96 -4.04 -1.30
N LYS A 86 2.23 -4.26 -0.19
CA LYS A 86 2.50 -5.38 0.70
C LYS A 86 2.37 -6.73 -0.04
N GLN A 87 1.26 -6.92 -0.75
CA GLN A 87 0.98 -8.14 -1.51
C GLN A 87 2.01 -8.38 -2.63
N ALA A 88 2.38 -7.35 -3.39
CA ALA A 88 3.41 -7.49 -4.41
C ALA A 88 4.76 -7.91 -3.81
N LYS A 89 5.11 -7.38 -2.63
CA LYS A 89 6.32 -7.79 -1.91
C LYS A 89 6.26 -9.25 -1.48
N GLU A 90 5.09 -9.72 -1.02
CA GLU A 90 4.83 -11.13 -0.66
C GLU A 90 4.90 -12.06 -1.88
N LEU A 91 4.54 -11.58 -3.08
CA LEU A 91 4.66 -12.29 -4.36
C LEU A 91 6.09 -12.33 -4.94
N GLY A 92 7.10 -11.88 -4.19
CA GLY A 92 8.50 -11.93 -4.61
C GLY A 92 9.07 -10.61 -5.13
N GLY A 93 8.38 -9.48 -4.92
CA GLY A 93 8.93 -8.14 -5.16
C GLY A 93 8.09 -7.25 -6.05
N TYR A 94 8.57 -6.02 -6.26
CA TYR A 94 7.86 -4.94 -6.95
C TYR A 94 7.98 -5.02 -8.48
N THR A 95 7.67 -6.17 -9.06
CA THR A 95 7.61 -6.36 -10.51
C THR A 95 6.23 -5.94 -11.04
N TYR A 96 6.14 -5.63 -12.35
CA TYR A 96 4.86 -5.34 -12.99
C TYR A 96 3.85 -6.47 -12.78
N ALA A 97 4.26 -7.72 -13.04
CA ALA A 97 3.40 -8.89 -12.87
C ALA A 97 2.86 -9.03 -11.45
N ASN A 98 3.72 -8.86 -10.44
CA ASN A 98 3.33 -8.97 -9.03
C ASN A 98 2.40 -7.84 -8.59
N LEU A 99 2.61 -6.61 -9.07
CA LEU A 99 1.74 -5.47 -8.77
C LEU A 99 0.36 -5.62 -9.44
N VAL A 100 0.30 -6.13 -10.67
CA VAL A 100 -0.98 -6.41 -11.35
C VAL A 100 -1.74 -7.52 -10.64
N MET A 101 -1.07 -8.62 -10.26
CA MET A 101 -1.68 -9.69 -9.47
C MET A 101 -2.16 -9.17 -8.11
N ALA A 102 -1.31 -8.42 -7.40
CA ALA A 102 -1.66 -7.82 -6.11
C ALA A 102 -2.87 -6.88 -6.22
N ALA A 103 -2.92 -6.02 -7.24
CA ALA A 103 -4.06 -5.15 -7.49
C ALA A 103 -5.35 -5.95 -7.73
N GLY A 104 -5.30 -6.97 -8.59
CA GLY A 104 -6.43 -7.86 -8.84
C GLY A 104 -6.93 -8.58 -7.58
N SER A 105 -6.02 -9.07 -6.75
CA SER A 105 -6.37 -9.71 -5.48
C SER A 105 -6.94 -8.73 -4.45
N THR A 106 -6.49 -7.47 -4.42
CA THR A 106 -7.00 -6.45 -3.48
C THR A 106 -8.45 -6.03 -3.73
N VAL A 107 -8.97 -6.24 -4.94
CA VAL A 107 -10.39 -6.02 -5.27
C VAL A 107 -11.28 -7.12 -4.67
N ASN A 108 -10.72 -8.31 -4.42
CA ASN A 108 -11.46 -9.50 -4.02
C ASN A 108 -11.15 -9.98 -2.59
N VAL A 109 -10.42 -9.20 -1.77
CA VAL A 109 -10.27 -9.48 -0.33
C VAL A 109 -11.45 -8.86 0.41
N PRO A 110 -12.45 -9.65 0.86
CA PRO A 110 -13.30 -9.21 1.96
C PRO A 110 -12.39 -8.89 3.14
N ASP A 111 -12.65 -7.75 3.79
CA ASP A 111 -11.89 -7.28 4.94
C ASP A 111 -11.87 -8.40 5.97
N ALA A 112 -10.71 -9.05 6.07
CA ALA A 112 -10.52 -10.21 6.90
C ALA A 112 -10.47 -9.75 8.35
N ASN A 113 -11.65 -9.53 8.93
CA ASN A 113 -11.92 -9.86 10.31
C ASN A 113 -11.73 -11.38 10.47
N LYS A 114 -10.48 -11.84 10.35
CA LYS A 114 -10.04 -13.16 10.75
C LYS A 114 -9.88 -13.10 12.27
N THR A 115 -11.02 -13.13 12.97
CA THR A 115 -11.07 -13.64 14.33
C THR A 115 -10.47 -15.04 14.30
N SER A 116 -9.27 -15.14 14.84
CA SER A 116 -8.57 -16.36 15.17
C SER A 116 -9.36 -17.11 16.24
N THR A 117 -10.33 -17.93 15.85
CA THR A 117 -10.81 -19.09 16.63
C THR A 117 -11.66 -19.97 15.72
N GLY A 118 -11.02 -20.89 15.02
CA GLY A 118 -11.66 -21.93 14.23
C GLY A 118 -10.89 -23.24 14.35
N PHE A 119 -10.66 -23.70 15.59
CA PHE A 119 -10.25 -25.07 15.84
C PHE A 119 -10.83 -25.59 17.16
N ARG A 120 -12.09 -26.04 17.10
CA ARG A 120 -12.54 -27.26 17.77
C ARG A 120 -13.81 -27.73 17.08
N GLY A 121 -13.75 -28.94 16.56
CA GLY A 121 -14.81 -29.53 15.78
C GLY A 121 -16.09 -29.71 16.58
N ASP A 122 -17.21 -29.60 15.88
CA ASP A 122 -18.44 -30.28 16.24
C ASP A 122 -19.16 -30.68 14.93
N PRO A 123 -19.21 -31.97 14.57
CA PRO A 123 -19.69 -32.43 13.28
C PRO A 123 -21.16 -32.81 13.37
N THR A 124 -22.09 -31.86 13.50
CA THR A 124 -23.52 -32.17 13.25
C THR A 124 -24.26 -30.98 12.66
N LYS A 125 -24.48 -31.01 11.35
CA LYS A 125 -25.74 -30.64 10.68
C LYS A 125 -25.61 -30.88 9.18
N GLN A 126 -25.85 -32.12 8.80
CA GLN A 126 -26.23 -32.46 7.44
C GLN A 126 -27.64 -31.91 7.21
N TYR A 127 -27.77 -30.92 6.33
CA TYR A 127 -29.04 -30.63 5.68
C TYR A 127 -29.21 -31.63 4.54
N GLY A 128 -30.29 -32.41 4.55
CA GLY A 128 -30.62 -33.37 3.51
C GLY A 128 -31.89 -34.13 3.83
N GLY A 129 -33.04 -33.48 3.64
CA GLY A 129 -34.36 -34.09 3.76
C GLY A 129 -35.34 -33.42 2.81
N TRP A 130 -35.34 -33.87 1.56
CA TRP A 130 -36.44 -33.72 0.62
C TRP A 130 -36.83 -35.13 0.16
N HIS A 131 -37.86 -35.70 0.77
CA HIS A 131 -38.94 -36.47 0.14
C HIS A 131 -40.02 -36.80 1.17
#